data_AF-A0A849B9Q3-F1
#
_entry.id   AF-A0A849B9Q3-F1
#
_cell.length_a   1.000
_cell.length_b   1.000
_cell.length_c   1.000
_cell.angle_alpha   90.00
_cell.angle_beta   90.00
_cell.angle_gamma   90.00
#
_symmetry.space_group_name_H-M   'P 1'
#
loop_
_entity.id
_entity.type
_entity.pdbx_description
1 polymer ?
#
loop_
_entity_poly.entity_id
_entity_poly.type
_entity_poly.pdbx_seq_one_letter_code
_entity_poly.pdbx_strand_id
1 'polypeptide(L)'
;MKPADWIDTGAVPPRPLPATVAAALAYLAEALGHPVYAHWTLARVKRRYGSLADAKAAQPTVLKLLLAHDGAVEYWERGRLRTVTADLAPRPETVLARLLHTHRRRIRSTAALASEATVPTAAEARGAVAANPWLAAYGPADHAWLTRAGRFAQPHAAANTLGAADDAQALALFLRDRTGRSPHTLRAYGAELRRLMRWCGAHELGPLSDLTRQRLLGYRHALQHGETGREDAAPPLSEATRTRALAVVASLYGYWYDTGYLHANPAAGLSAGSRTRAGFAPTRLIPPALLAACDAWLEAPEFAAANTTNTLAAQRRRAIWALYRYAGVRLAELAWSTEIALPRLEAEAPGRWTLYVCGKGRKARAIPLPVPCVTVLRAYRQARGLPSEPPAHEALPVIHGNKGEALQSAGLYREVKAIFAAVADGLQAREPAQALLLRAASPHWLRHAYARTLVVDHQVPLPAAQALLGHASVQTTAAYARTDLTQLRAFVDATFADDGP
;
A
#
# COMPACT_ATOMS: atom_id res chain seq x y z
N MET A 1 -5.24 22.16 -38.21
CA MET A 1 -5.21 21.29 -37.01
C MET A 1 -3.83 21.39 -36.40
N LYS A 2 -3.71 21.76 -35.12
CA LYS A 2 -2.41 21.81 -34.44
C LYS A 2 -2.19 20.46 -33.71
N PRO A 3 -1.11 19.71 -34.00
CA PRO A 3 -0.88 18.43 -33.33
C PRO A 3 -0.75 18.54 -31.80
N ALA A 4 -0.18 19.65 -31.30
CA ALA A 4 -0.02 19.90 -29.87
C ALA A 4 -1.35 19.96 -29.07
N ASP A 5 -2.49 20.13 -29.76
CA ASP A 5 -3.83 20.09 -29.15
C ASP A 5 -4.34 18.66 -28.94
N TRP A 6 -3.50 17.64 -29.16
CA TRP A 6 -3.83 16.22 -29.01
C TRP A 6 -2.87 15.54 -28.04
N ILE A 7 -3.38 14.59 -27.27
CA ILE A 7 -2.67 13.91 -26.18
C ILE A 7 -2.74 12.41 -26.41
N ASP A 8 -1.58 11.76 -26.34
CA ASP A 8 -1.51 10.31 -26.28
C ASP A 8 -1.76 9.87 -24.83
N THR A 9 -2.99 9.45 -24.54
CA THR A 9 -3.38 8.92 -23.22
C THR A 9 -2.95 7.46 -23.04
N GLY A 10 -2.41 6.82 -24.08
CA GLY A 10 -1.79 5.49 -24.00
C GLY A 10 -0.32 5.54 -23.59
N ALA A 11 0.31 6.73 -23.59
CA ALA A 11 1.63 6.92 -23.01
C ALA A 11 1.56 7.04 -21.48
N VAL A 12 2.61 6.59 -20.80
CA VAL A 12 2.79 6.79 -19.36
C VAL A 12 4.08 7.60 -19.15
N PRO A 13 3.99 8.88 -18.74
CA PRO A 13 2.77 9.62 -18.44
C PRO A 13 2.05 10.04 -19.74
N PRO A 14 0.75 10.40 -19.68
CA PRO A 14 0.06 11.03 -20.81
C PRO A 14 0.83 12.26 -21.29
N ARG A 15 0.95 12.45 -22.61
CA ARG A 15 1.75 13.54 -23.17
C ARG A 15 1.16 14.13 -24.45
N PRO A 16 1.33 15.44 -24.70
CA PRO A 16 0.91 16.06 -25.95
C PRO A 16 1.74 15.53 -27.12
N LEU A 17 1.16 15.55 -28.32
CA LEU A 17 1.92 15.24 -29.53
C LEU A 17 2.92 16.38 -29.85
N PRO A 18 4.05 16.05 -30.50
CA PRO A 18 5.00 17.06 -30.99
C PRO A 18 4.32 18.13 -31.85
N ALA A 19 4.78 19.38 -31.75
CA ALA A 19 4.09 20.53 -32.34
C ALA A 19 4.00 20.51 -33.88
N THR A 20 4.95 19.89 -34.58
CA THR A 20 4.98 19.83 -36.04
C THR A 20 4.32 18.55 -36.56
N VAL A 21 3.68 18.62 -37.73
CA VAL A 21 2.99 17.49 -38.36
C VAL A 21 3.96 16.33 -38.61
N ALA A 22 5.17 16.61 -39.10
CA ALA A 22 6.19 15.60 -39.36
C ALA A 22 6.64 14.89 -38.06
N ALA A 23 6.88 15.64 -36.98
CA ALA A 23 7.26 15.06 -35.69
C ALA A 23 6.11 14.27 -35.05
N ALA A 24 4.87 14.74 -35.19
CA ALA A 24 3.68 14.01 -34.72
C ALA A 24 3.48 12.69 -35.47
N LEU A 25 3.68 12.67 -36.79
CA LEU A 25 3.62 11.44 -37.58
C LEU A 25 4.75 10.47 -37.23
N ALA A 26 5.96 10.97 -37.01
CA ALA A 26 7.09 10.14 -36.55
C ALA A 26 6.82 9.53 -35.16
N TYR A 27 6.33 10.35 -34.22
CA TYR A 27 5.90 9.91 -32.90
C TYR A 27 4.83 8.81 -32.99
N LEU A 28 3.80 9.02 -33.81
CA LEU A 28 2.70 8.05 -33.96
C LEU A 28 3.19 6.76 -34.62
N ALA A 29 4.15 6.83 -35.56
CA ALA A 29 4.73 5.62 -36.14
C ALA A 29 5.38 4.73 -35.07
N GLU A 30 6.15 5.34 -34.16
CA GLU A 30 6.78 4.65 -33.03
C GLU A 30 5.73 4.16 -32.02
N ALA A 31 4.82 5.04 -31.61
CA ALA A 31 3.81 4.77 -30.59
C ALA A 31 2.79 3.69 -31.00
N LEU A 32 2.49 3.58 -32.31
CA LEU A 32 1.60 2.56 -32.88
C LEU A 32 2.36 1.32 -33.36
N GLY A 33 3.69 1.36 -33.43
CA GLY A 33 4.54 0.23 -33.82
C GLY A 33 4.52 -0.11 -35.31
N HIS A 34 4.10 0.82 -36.18
CA HIS A 34 4.11 0.61 -37.63
C HIS A 34 4.30 1.93 -38.40
N PRO A 35 4.80 1.91 -39.66
CA PRO A 35 4.91 3.10 -40.47
C PRO A 35 3.53 3.75 -40.67
N VAL A 36 3.47 5.08 -40.56
CA VAL A 36 2.24 5.84 -40.81
C VAL A 36 2.34 6.79 -41.99
N TYR A 37 3.52 7.37 -42.21
CA TYR A 37 3.80 8.26 -43.33
C TYR A 37 5.32 8.31 -43.58
N ALA A 38 5.76 7.95 -44.78
CA ALA A 38 7.16 8.00 -45.18
C ALA A 38 7.29 8.46 -46.64
N HIS A 39 8.06 9.52 -46.85
CA HIS A 39 8.42 9.99 -48.19
C HIS A 39 9.77 9.42 -48.62
N TRP A 40 9.78 8.68 -49.73
CA TRP A 40 10.93 7.99 -50.27
C TRP A 40 11.46 8.70 -51.52
N THR A 41 12.78 8.78 -51.58
CA THR A 41 13.56 9.21 -52.74
C THR A 41 14.69 8.20 -52.95
N LEU A 42 15.26 8.11 -54.15
CA LEU A 42 16.42 7.25 -54.41
C LEU A 42 17.58 7.52 -53.44
N ALA A 43 17.80 8.78 -53.05
CA ALA A 43 18.80 9.16 -52.06
C ALA A 43 18.49 8.59 -50.66
N ARG A 44 17.23 8.66 -50.21
CA ARG A 44 16.80 8.09 -48.93
C ARG A 44 16.90 6.56 -48.91
N VAL A 45 16.54 5.92 -50.02
CA VAL A 45 16.65 4.46 -50.18
C VAL A 45 18.09 3.99 -50.11
N LYS A 46 19.01 4.61 -50.87
CA LYS A 46 20.44 4.31 -50.82
C LYS A 46 21.02 4.47 -49.42
N ARG A 47 20.64 5.54 -48.70
CA ARG A 47 21.08 5.76 -47.31
C ARG A 47 20.56 4.70 -46.33
N ARG A 48 19.34 4.19 -46.55
CA ARG A 48 18.67 3.24 -45.64
C ARG A 48 19.16 1.80 -45.80
N TYR A 49 19.41 1.36 -47.04
CA TYR A 49 19.66 -0.05 -47.36
C TYR A 49 21.08 -0.33 -47.90
N GLY A 50 21.91 0.69 -48.11
CA GLY A 50 23.30 0.52 -48.58
C GLY A 50 23.42 0.19 -50.07
N SER A 51 22.51 -0.62 -50.63
CA SER A 51 22.46 -0.94 -52.06
C SER A 51 21.03 -0.90 -52.64
N LEU A 52 20.90 -0.78 -53.96
CA LEU A 52 19.60 -0.85 -54.65
C LEU A 52 19.05 -2.29 -54.70
N ALA A 53 19.92 -3.31 -54.63
CA ALA A 53 19.51 -4.71 -54.59
C ALA A 53 18.82 -5.05 -53.25
N ASP A 54 19.41 -4.61 -52.14
CA ASP A 54 18.85 -4.79 -50.80
C ASP A 54 17.54 -4.01 -50.64
N ALA A 55 17.47 -2.80 -51.20
CA ALA A 55 16.24 -2.03 -51.27
C ALA A 55 15.14 -2.74 -52.09
N LYS A 56 15.49 -3.38 -53.21
CA LYS A 56 14.54 -4.15 -54.04
C LYS A 56 13.98 -5.35 -53.28
N ALA A 57 14.82 -6.04 -52.53
CA ALA A 57 14.42 -7.18 -51.71
C ALA A 57 13.51 -6.76 -50.54
N ALA A 58 13.83 -5.64 -49.87
CA ALA A 58 13.08 -5.18 -48.71
C ALA A 58 11.79 -4.41 -49.05
N GLN A 59 11.78 -3.63 -50.15
CA GLN A 59 10.71 -2.69 -50.51
C GLN A 59 10.47 -2.65 -52.04
N PRO A 60 10.01 -3.76 -52.65
CA PRO A 60 9.90 -3.89 -54.11
C PRO A 60 8.93 -2.88 -54.75
N THR A 61 7.82 -2.57 -54.06
CA THR A 61 6.80 -1.62 -54.56
C THR A 61 7.31 -0.18 -54.57
N VAL A 62 8.02 0.24 -53.52
CA VAL A 62 8.63 1.58 -53.44
C VAL A 62 9.68 1.75 -54.53
N LEU A 63 10.55 0.75 -54.71
CA LEU A 63 11.59 0.82 -55.72
C LEU A 63 11.01 0.85 -57.14
N LYS A 64 9.96 0.06 -57.42
CA LYS A 64 9.27 0.06 -58.72
C LYS A 64 8.73 1.44 -59.07
N LEU A 65 8.16 2.17 -58.11
CA LEU A 65 7.64 3.52 -58.32
C LEU A 65 8.77 4.54 -58.51
N LEU A 66 9.86 4.43 -57.74
CA LEU A 66 11.02 5.32 -57.85
C LEU A 66 11.84 5.14 -59.14
N LEU A 67 11.61 4.06 -59.90
CA LEU A 67 12.21 3.88 -61.24
C LEU A 67 11.48 4.71 -62.32
N ALA A 68 10.23 5.09 -62.07
CA ALA A 68 9.40 5.83 -63.03
C ALA A 68 9.04 7.26 -62.56
N HIS A 69 9.28 7.58 -61.29
CA HIS A 69 8.89 8.84 -60.66
C HIS A 69 9.95 9.32 -59.65
N ASP A 70 10.05 10.64 -59.45
CA ASP A 70 11.06 11.27 -58.58
C ASP A 70 10.85 11.01 -57.07
N GLY A 71 9.66 10.56 -56.69
CA GLY A 71 9.32 10.28 -55.30
C GLY A 71 8.17 9.30 -55.15
N ALA A 72 8.22 8.52 -54.07
CA ALA A 72 7.16 7.62 -53.67
C ALA A 72 6.79 7.89 -52.21
N VAL A 73 5.51 7.76 -51.87
CA VAL A 73 5.04 7.96 -50.50
C VAL A 73 4.34 6.70 -50.03
N GLU A 74 4.76 6.21 -48.87
CA GLU A 74 4.02 5.24 -48.09
C GLU A 74 3.17 5.97 -47.06
N TYR A 75 1.87 5.70 -47.01
CA TYR A 75 0.97 6.28 -46.03
C TYR A 75 -0.04 5.27 -45.53
N TRP A 76 -0.45 5.43 -44.27
CA TRP A 76 -1.44 4.57 -43.65
C TRP A 76 -2.86 5.03 -43.98
N GLU A 77 -3.70 4.11 -44.42
CA GLU A 77 -5.11 4.37 -44.69
C GLU A 77 -5.95 3.12 -44.39
N ARG A 78 -7.01 3.30 -43.57
CA ARG A 78 -8.02 2.27 -43.28
C ARG A 78 -7.42 0.91 -42.89
N GLY A 79 -6.41 0.91 -42.03
CA GLY A 79 -5.77 -0.31 -41.51
C GLY A 79 -4.72 -0.94 -42.41
N ARG A 80 -4.36 -0.32 -43.55
CA ARG A 80 -3.30 -0.81 -44.45
C ARG A 80 -2.32 0.29 -44.81
N LEU A 81 -1.06 -0.08 -45.01
CA LEU A 81 -0.05 0.80 -45.60
C LEU A 81 -0.22 0.79 -47.12
N ARG A 82 -0.29 1.96 -47.74
CA ARG A 82 -0.39 2.13 -49.20
C ARG A 82 0.84 2.85 -49.71
N THR A 83 1.30 2.45 -50.89
CA THR A 83 2.43 3.07 -51.59
C THR A 83 1.93 3.66 -52.90
N VAL A 84 2.14 4.95 -53.09
CA VAL A 84 1.78 5.68 -54.32
C VAL A 84 2.93 6.61 -54.73
N THR A 85 2.83 7.18 -55.93
CA THR A 85 3.74 8.24 -56.38
C THR A 85 3.50 9.51 -55.56
N ALA A 86 4.52 10.34 -55.40
CA ALA A 86 4.45 11.51 -54.51
C ALA A 86 3.37 12.54 -54.91
N ASP A 87 3.04 12.64 -56.19
CA ASP A 87 1.99 13.50 -56.75
C ASP A 87 0.57 13.03 -56.41
N LEU A 88 0.35 11.72 -56.29
CA LEU A 88 -0.94 11.12 -55.93
C LEU A 88 -1.11 10.93 -54.42
N ALA A 89 -0.10 11.24 -53.62
CA ALA A 89 -0.11 11.03 -52.19
C ALA A 89 -0.98 12.07 -51.45
N PRO A 90 -1.77 11.66 -50.45
CA PRO A 90 -2.46 12.61 -49.58
C PRO A 90 -1.44 13.43 -48.79
N ARG A 91 -1.77 14.70 -48.51
CA ARG A 91 -0.93 15.56 -47.69
C ARG A 91 -0.71 14.97 -46.28
N PRO A 92 0.46 15.17 -45.64
CA PRO A 92 0.75 14.66 -44.29
C PRO A 92 -0.31 15.04 -43.26
N GLU A 93 -0.88 16.25 -43.36
CA GLU A 93 -1.94 16.75 -42.48
C GLU A 93 -3.21 15.91 -42.58
N THR A 94 -3.56 15.48 -43.80
CA THR A 94 -4.73 14.64 -44.07
C THR A 94 -4.55 13.26 -43.45
N VAL A 95 -3.34 12.69 -43.56
CA VAL A 95 -3.01 11.40 -42.95
C VAL A 95 -3.02 11.49 -41.43
N LEU A 96 -2.44 12.55 -40.87
CA LEU A 96 -2.47 12.81 -39.43
C LEU A 96 -3.92 12.93 -38.92
N ALA A 97 -4.78 13.71 -39.58
CA ALA A 97 -6.18 13.85 -39.18
C ALA A 97 -6.93 12.50 -39.17
N ARG A 98 -6.67 11.65 -40.17
CA ARG A 98 -7.25 10.29 -40.25
C ARG A 98 -6.75 9.39 -39.13
N LEU A 99 -5.46 9.45 -38.79
CA LEU A 99 -4.87 8.69 -37.68
C LEU A 99 -5.47 9.12 -36.34
N LEU A 100 -5.56 10.43 -36.09
CA LEU A 100 -6.17 10.97 -34.87
C LEU A 100 -7.63 10.56 -34.74
N HIS A 101 -8.38 10.58 -35.84
CA HIS A 101 -9.76 10.10 -35.86
C HIS A 101 -9.87 8.59 -35.61
N THR A 102 -9.04 7.79 -36.26
CA THR A 102 -9.04 6.32 -36.10
C THR A 102 -8.66 5.91 -34.68
N HIS A 103 -7.62 6.53 -34.13
CA HIS A 103 -7.10 6.26 -32.81
C HIS A 103 -7.69 7.17 -31.73
N ARG A 104 -8.87 7.76 -31.94
CA ARG A 104 -9.53 8.70 -31.00
C ARG A 104 -9.76 8.18 -29.57
N ARG A 105 -9.69 6.86 -29.38
CA ARG A 105 -9.73 6.22 -28.05
C ARG A 105 -8.42 6.37 -27.26
N ARG A 106 -7.28 6.42 -27.96
CA ARG A 106 -5.93 6.57 -27.41
C ARG A 106 -5.39 7.99 -27.55
N ILE A 107 -5.60 8.62 -28.70
CA ILE A 107 -5.17 9.98 -28.97
C ILE A 107 -6.38 10.90 -28.85
N ARG A 108 -6.42 11.72 -27.81
CA ARG A 108 -7.59 12.55 -27.49
C ARG A 108 -7.26 14.03 -27.64
N SER A 109 -8.19 14.82 -28.18
CA SER A 109 -8.01 16.27 -28.21
C SER A 109 -8.10 16.85 -26.81
N THR A 110 -7.34 17.91 -26.54
CA THR A 110 -7.39 18.69 -25.28
C THR A 110 -8.82 19.10 -24.91
N ALA A 111 -9.61 19.56 -25.89
CA ALA A 111 -11.00 19.94 -25.70
C ALA A 111 -11.90 18.78 -25.22
N ALA A 112 -11.78 17.60 -25.85
CA ALA A 112 -12.54 16.41 -25.46
C ALA A 112 -12.12 15.82 -24.10
N LEU A 113 -10.88 16.05 -23.68
CA LEU A 113 -10.43 15.70 -22.32
C LEU A 113 -10.98 16.70 -21.30
N ALA A 114 -10.95 18.00 -21.62
CA ALA A 114 -11.51 19.04 -20.75
C ALA A 114 -13.03 18.91 -20.55
N SER A 115 -13.77 18.40 -21.55
CA SER A 115 -15.23 18.19 -21.45
C SER A 115 -15.64 16.93 -20.68
N GLU A 116 -14.78 15.90 -20.66
CA GLU A 116 -15.09 14.61 -20.02
C GLU A 116 -14.46 14.44 -18.65
N ALA A 117 -13.37 15.14 -18.39
CA ALA A 117 -12.72 15.02 -17.12
C ALA A 117 -13.58 15.72 -16.07
N THR A 118 -14.09 14.93 -15.12
CA THR A 118 -14.27 15.35 -13.72
C THR A 118 -12.88 15.65 -13.14
N VAL A 119 -12.16 16.59 -13.76
CA VAL A 119 -11.01 17.23 -13.12
C VAL A 119 -11.63 17.94 -11.92
N PRO A 120 -11.12 17.76 -10.70
CA PRO A 120 -11.49 18.64 -9.62
C PRO A 120 -11.32 20.07 -10.11
N THR A 121 -12.40 20.85 -10.12
CA THR A 121 -12.31 22.27 -10.46
C THR A 121 -11.23 22.91 -9.59
N ALA A 122 -10.59 23.99 -10.05
CA ALA A 122 -9.63 24.72 -9.21
C ALA A 122 -10.24 25.13 -7.85
N ALA A 123 -11.58 25.17 -7.72
CA ALA A 123 -12.31 25.33 -6.47
C ALA A 123 -12.37 24.04 -5.63
N GLU A 124 -12.60 22.87 -6.22
CA GLU A 124 -12.56 21.57 -5.54
C GLU A 124 -11.15 21.17 -5.10
N ALA A 125 -10.12 21.48 -5.88
CA ALA A 125 -8.72 21.28 -5.50
C ALA A 125 -8.33 22.17 -4.30
N ARG A 126 -8.76 23.45 -4.31
CA ARG A 126 -8.59 24.37 -3.16
C ARG A 126 -9.41 23.94 -1.95
N GLY A 127 -10.63 23.45 -2.15
CA GLY A 127 -11.49 22.88 -1.11
C GLY A 127 -10.90 21.61 -0.50
N ALA A 128 -10.26 20.76 -1.29
CA ALA A 128 -9.58 19.55 -0.80
C ALA A 128 -8.35 19.86 0.07
N VAL A 129 -7.65 20.97 -0.18
CA VAL A 129 -6.56 21.46 0.67
C VAL A 129 -7.11 22.03 1.98
N ALA A 130 -8.15 22.86 1.92
CA ALA A 130 -8.80 23.44 3.11
C ALA A 130 -9.51 22.39 3.99
N ALA A 131 -10.06 21.33 3.38
CA ALA A 131 -10.75 20.26 4.06
C ALA A 131 -9.83 19.12 4.53
N ASN A 132 -8.53 19.12 4.19
CA ASN A 132 -7.61 18.09 4.64
C ASN A 132 -7.04 18.45 6.03
N PRO A 133 -7.53 17.83 7.12
CA PRO A 133 -7.14 18.20 8.49
C PRO A 133 -5.65 17.97 8.74
N TRP A 134 -5.01 17.17 7.88
CA TRP A 134 -3.59 16.84 7.97
C TRP A 134 -2.69 17.96 7.45
N LEU A 135 -3.10 18.66 6.37
CA LEU A 135 -2.40 19.85 5.87
C LEU A 135 -2.72 21.07 6.75
N ALA A 136 -3.96 21.19 7.24
CA ALA A 136 -4.39 22.28 8.11
C ALA A 136 -3.66 22.31 9.47
N ALA A 137 -3.10 21.18 9.93
CA ALA A 137 -2.32 21.09 11.16
C ALA A 137 -0.92 21.73 11.08
N TYR A 138 -0.48 22.12 9.88
CA TYR A 138 0.73 22.91 9.64
C TYR A 138 0.29 24.30 9.18
N GLY A 139 0.84 25.34 9.81
CA GLY A 139 0.48 26.72 9.45
C GLY A 139 0.82 27.02 7.98
N PRO A 140 0.13 27.98 7.33
CA PRO A 140 0.38 28.35 5.93
C PRO A 140 1.84 28.70 5.62
N ALA A 141 2.57 29.23 6.61
CA ALA A 141 3.98 29.62 6.48
C ALA A 141 4.94 28.44 6.26
N ASP A 142 4.70 27.29 6.90
CA ASP A 142 5.60 26.13 6.83
C ASP A 142 5.59 25.42 5.47
N HIS A 143 4.58 25.75 4.64
CA HIS A 143 4.31 25.10 3.36
C HIS A 143 4.15 26.09 2.20
N ALA A 144 4.59 27.35 2.37
CA ALA A 144 4.56 28.35 1.31
C ALA A 144 5.32 27.92 0.03
N TRP A 145 6.25 26.97 0.15
CA TRP A 145 6.96 26.41 -1.00
C TRP A 145 6.17 25.27 -1.70
N LEU A 146 5.21 24.63 -1.02
CA LEU A 146 4.32 23.60 -1.60
C LEU A 146 3.18 24.18 -2.42
N THR A 147 2.85 25.46 -2.25
CA THR A 147 1.90 26.18 -3.12
C THR A 147 2.52 26.59 -4.46
N ARG A 148 3.65 25.97 -4.83
CA ARG A 148 4.34 26.12 -6.11
C ARG A 148 4.54 24.76 -6.74
N ALA A 149 4.59 24.73 -8.07
CA ALA A 149 5.01 23.59 -8.85
C ALA A 149 6.49 23.74 -9.25
N GLY A 150 7.27 22.67 -9.14
CA GLY A 150 8.68 22.59 -9.51
C GLY A 150 8.89 22.24 -10.98
N ARG A 151 10.16 22.16 -11.41
CA ARG A 151 10.51 21.98 -12.84
C ARG A 151 10.02 20.65 -13.46
N PHE A 152 9.76 19.63 -12.64
CA PHE A 152 9.28 18.34 -13.13
C PHE A 152 7.75 18.25 -13.18
N ALA A 153 7.05 19.25 -12.65
CA ALA A 153 5.60 19.35 -12.79
C ALA A 153 5.24 19.64 -14.26
N GLN A 154 4.16 19.02 -14.74
CA GLN A 154 3.67 19.17 -16.09
C GLN A 154 2.90 20.49 -16.23
N PRO A 155 3.41 21.50 -16.98
CA PRO A 155 2.71 22.77 -17.17
C PRO A 155 1.45 22.63 -18.04
N HIS A 156 1.37 21.58 -18.87
CA HIS A 156 0.22 21.36 -19.74
C HIS A 156 -0.93 20.71 -18.98
N ALA A 157 -1.93 21.53 -18.61
CA ALA A 157 -3.14 21.10 -17.89
C ALA A 157 -3.82 19.88 -18.51
N ALA A 158 -3.76 19.74 -19.83
CA ALA A 158 -4.40 18.63 -20.52
C ALA A 158 -3.64 17.29 -20.38
N ALA A 159 -2.32 17.32 -20.13
CA ALA A 159 -1.51 16.13 -19.83
C ALA A 159 -1.45 15.83 -18.32
N ASN A 160 -1.73 16.85 -17.49
CA ASN A 160 -1.90 16.72 -16.05
C ASN A 160 -3.33 16.27 -15.72
N THR A 161 -3.58 14.96 -15.83
CA THR A 161 -4.90 14.37 -15.52
C THR A 161 -5.28 14.45 -14.03
N LEU A 162 -4.32 14.76 -13.15
CA LEU A 162 -4.58 15.02 -11.73
C LEU A 162 -5.33 16.34 -11.50
N GLY A 163 -5.17 17.32 -12.40
CA GLY A 163 -5.78 18.64 -12.27
C GLY A 163 -5.16 19.55 -11.20
N ALA A 164 -4.09 19.11 -10.55
CA ALA A 164 -3.42 19.87 -9.50
C ALA A 164 -2.54 20.98 -10.09
N ALA A 165 -2.66 22.21 -9.60
CA ALA A 165 -1.84 23.34 -10.04
C ALA A 165 -0.50 23.46 -9.28
N ASP A 166 -0.41 22.86 -8.10
CA ASP A 166 0.73 22.95 -7.18
C ASP A 166 0.92 21.65 -6.40
N ASP A 167 2.06 21.53 -5.70
CA ASP A 167 2.40 20.31 -4.96
C ASP A 167 1.44 20.06 -3.79
N ALA A 168 0.90 21.12 -3.18
CA ALA A 168 -0.03 21.01 -2.05
C ALA A 168 -1.34 20.33 -2.49
N GLN A 169 -1.92 20.76 -3.61
CA GLN A 169 -3.10 20.14 -4.21
C GLN A 169 -2.81 18.70 -4.62
N ALA A 170 -1.68 18.47 -5.30
CA ALA A 170 -1.28 17.14 -5.74
C ALA A 170 -1.07 16.15 -4.58
N LEU A 171 -0.51 16.65 -3.46
CA LEU A 171 -0.30 15.87 -2.23
C LEU A 171 -1.61 15.57 -1.51
N ALA A 172 -2.53 16.54 -1.45
CA ALA A 172 -3.85 16.36 -0.85
C ALA A 172 -4.66 15.28 -1.60
N LEU A 173 -4.67 15.33 -2.93
CA LEU A 173 -5.32 14.34 -3.78
C LEU A 173 -4.70 12.95 -3.63
N PHE A 174 -3.36 12.87 -3.59
CA PHE A 174 -2.66 11.60 -3.30
C PHE A 174 -3.11 10.99 -1.98
N LEU A 175 -3.13 11.79 -0.89
CA LEU A 175 -3.54 11.30 0.42
C LEU A 175 -5.00 10.87 0.43
N ARG A 176 -5.91 11.65 -0.17
CA ARG A 176 -7.33 11.30 -0.30
C ARG A 176 -7.50 9.94 -0.99
N ASP A 177 -6.90 9.78 -2.16
CA ASP A 177 -7.10 8.61 -3.01
C ASP A 177 -6.41 7.35 -2.46
N ARG A 178 -5.20 7.48 -1.91
CA ARG A 178 -4.43 6.33 -1.39
C ARG A 178 -4.81 5.92 0.02
N THR A 179 -5.39 6.83 0.81
CA THR A 179 -5.60 6.60 2.25
C THR A 179 -7.06 6.67 2.71
N GLY A 180 -8.00 7.04 1.84
CA GLY A 180 -9.43 7.19 2.16
C GLY A 180 -10.12 5.96 2.77
N ARG A 181 -9.53 4.77 2.65
CA ARG A 181 -10.07 3.52 3.22
C ARG A 181 -9.55 3.16 4.62
N SER A 182 -8.58 3.89 5.17
CA SER A 182 -7.93 3.54 6.45
C SER A 182 -7.30 4.76 7.14
N PRO A 183 -7.87 5.22 8.27
CA PRO A 183 -7.29 6.30 9.08
C PRO A 183 -5.88 6.01 9.57
N HIS A 184 -5.54 4.73 9.78
CA HIS A 184 -4.19 4.31 10.15
C HIS A 184 -3.19 4.47 8.98
N THR A 185 -3.63 4.18 7.76
CA THR A 185 -2.80 4.37 6.56
C THR A 185 -2.56 5.86 6.34
N LEU A 186 -3.59 6.70 6.50
CA LEU A 186 -3.46 8.16 6.43
C LEU A 186 -2.42 8.67 7.44
N ARG A 187 -2.52 8.26 8.71
CA ARG A 187 -1.54 8.64 9.74
C ARG A 187 -0.11 8.19 9.41
N ALA A 188 0.05 6.97 8.92
CA ALA A 188 1.37 6.43 8.56
C ALA A 188 1.97 7.16 7.36
N TYR A 189 1.21 7.32 6.27
CA TYR A 189 1.66 8.03 5.07
C TYR A 189 1.99 9.49 5.39
N GLY A 190 1.11 10.15 6.13
CA GLY A 190 1.36 11.50 6.61
C GLY A 190 2.61 11.59 7.48
N ALA A 191 2.83 10.67 8.42
CA ALA A 191 4.06 10.70 9.24
C ALA A 191 5.34 10.65 8.39
N GLU A 192 5.39 9.80 7.36
CA GLU A 192 6.57 9.70 6.50
C GLU A 192 6.70 10.88 5.51
N LEU A 193 5.60 11.38 4.96
CA LEU A 193 5.62 12.56 4.07
C LEU A 193 6.07 13.81 4.81
N ARG A 194 5.62 14.00 6.07
CA ARG A 194 6.14 15.06 6.95
C ARG A 194 7.63 14.94 7.20
N ARG A 195 8.14 13.71 7.32
CA ARG A 195 9.57 13.48 7.48
C ARG A 195 10.34 13.95 6.24
N LEU A 196 9.86 13.63 5.03
CA LEU A 196 10.44 14.15 3.80
C LEU A 196 10.37 15.68 3.74
N MET A 197 9.21 16.27 4.01
CA MET A 197 9.02 17.73 3.96
C MET A 197 9.91 18.48 4.95
N ARG A 198 10.07 17.98 6.19
CA ARG A 198 11.02 18.54 7.16
C ARG A 198 12.45 18.46 6.66
N TRP A 199 12.85 17.33 6.09
CA TRP A 199 14.17 17.17 5.50
C TRP A 199 14.40 18.14 4.33
N CYS A 200 13.39 18.34 3.47
CA CYS A 200 13.42 19.32 2.39
C CYS A 200 13.57 20.75 2.92
N GLY A 201 12.74 21.14 3.90
CA GLY A 201 12.81 22.46 4.51
C GLY A 201 14.16 22.72 5.18
N ALA A 202 14.68 21.74 5.91
CA ALA A 202 16.00 21.85 6.53
C ALA A 202 17.10 22.01 5.46
N HIS A 203 17.01 21.37 4.30
CA HIS A 203 18.00 21.50 3.22
C HIS A 203 17.71 22.64 2.24
N GLU A 204 16.77 23.54 2.57
CA GLU A 204 16.36 24.66 1.73
C GLU A 204 15.98 24.24 0.31
N LEU A 205 15.35 23.06 0.20
CA LEU A 205 14.91 22.52 -1.08
C LEU A 205 13.56 23.13 -1.47
N GLY A 206 13.37 23.30 -2.77
CA GLY A 206 12.13 23.80 -3.37
C GLY A 206 10.97 22.79 -3.32
N PRO A 207 9.92 22.99 -4.14
CA PRO A 207 8.81 22.05 -4.29
C PRO A 207 9.26 20.59 -4.42
N LEU A 208 8.45 19.67 -3.90
CA LEU A 208 8.64 18.22 -4.03
C LEU A 208 8.75 17.82 -5.51
N SER A 209 8.00 18.48 -6.40
CA SER A 209 8.11 18.30 -7.85
C SER A 209 9.40 18.88 -8.47
N ASP A 210 10.30 19.46 -7.68
CA ASP A 210 11.65 19.87 -8.12
C ASP A 210 12.77 18.91 -7.69
N LEU A 211 12.46 17.97 -6.79
CA LEU A 211 13.45 17.03 -6.26
C LEU A 211 14.00 16.12 -7.36
N THR A 212 15.33 16.07 -7.46
CA THR A 212 16.00 15.12 -8.34
C THR A 212 16.17 13.76 -7.66
N ARG A 213 16.50 12.75 -8.48
CA ARG A 213 16.97 11.46 -7.98
C ARG A 213 18.13 11.60 -7.00
N GLN A 214 19.10 12.48 -7.26
CA GLN A 214 20.24 12.71 -6.36
C GLN A 214 19.79 13.24 -5.00
N ARG A 215 18.82 14.16 -4.95
CA ARG A 215 18.26 14.66 -3.69
C ARG A 215 17.52 13.56 -2.92
N LEU A 216 16.72 12.74 -3.60
CA LEU A 216 16.03 11.61 -2.97
C LEU A 216 16.98 10.52 -2.46
N LEU A 217 18.13 10.32 -3.13
CA LEU A 217 19.19 9.46 -2.62
C LEU A 217 19.89 10.06 -1.39
N GLY A 218 20.08 11.39 -1.36
CA GLY A 218 20.52 12.12 -0.17
C GLY A 218 19.56 11.94 1.01
N TYR A 219 18.26 12.03 0.77
CA TYR A 219 17.23 11.73 1.78
C TYR A 219 17.35 10.30 2.29
N ARG A 220 17.48 9.30 1.39
CA ARG A 220 17.70 7.90 1.78
C ARG A 220 18.94 7.72 2.65
N HIS A 221 20.03 8.41 2.33
CA HIS A 221 21.26 8.40 3.12
C HIS A 221 21.04 8.98 4.53
N ALA A 222 20.36 10.13 4.62
CA ALA A 222 20.02 10.74 5.91
C ALA A 222 19.14 9.82 6.78
N LEU A 223 18.18 9.10 6.20
CA LEU A 223 17.38 8.11 6.94
C LEU A 223 18.21 6.94 7.49
N GLN A 224 19.31 6.59 6.82
CA GLN A 224 20.15 5.45 7.18
C GLN A 224 21.20 5.80 8.23
N HIS A 225 21.86 6.95 8.08
CA HIS A 225 23.00 7.33 8.91
C HIS A 225 22.67 8.42 9.94
N GLY A 226 21.46 8.98 9.87
CA GLY A 226 21.12 10.20 10.60
C GLY A 226 21.67 11.45 9.90
N GLU A 227 21.31 12.60 10.43
CA GLU A 227 21.90 13.89 10.06
C GLU A 227 22.99 14.27 11.08
N THR A 228 24.01 15.01 10.64
CA THR A 228 25.10 15.50 11.51
C THR A 228 25.27 17.01 11.33
N GLY A 229 25.61 17.73 12.39
CA GLY A 229 25.92 19.17 12.32
C GLY A 229 24.72 20.11 12.41
N ARG A 230 23.59 19.66 12.98
CA ARG A 230 22.41 20.49 13.30
C ARG A 230 21.93 20.19 14.72
N GLU A 231 21.44 21.21 15.42
CA GLU A 231 20.87 21.06 16.77
C GLU A 231 19.67 20.10 16.78
N ASP A 232 18.86 20.10 15.71
CA ASP A 232 17.70 19.23 15.53
C ASP A 232 17.96 18.00 14.63
N ALA A 233 19.20 17.52 14.58
CA ALA A 233 19.58 16.42 13.70
C ALA A 233 18.82 15.12 14.01
N ALA A 234 18.10 14.59 13.02
CA ALA A 234 17.36 13.35 13.18
C ALA A 234 18.32 12.14 13.29
N PRO A 235 18.12 11.25 14.28
CA PRO A 235 18.93 10.04 14.40
C PRO A 235 18.63 9.03 13.28
N PRO A 236 19.54 8.06 13.03
CA PRO A 236 19.32 6.99 12.07
C PRO A 236 18.06 6.19 12.41
N LEU A 237 17.29 5.82 11.38
CA LEU A 237 16.05 5.07 11.54
C LEU A 237 16.26 3.57 11.43
N SER A 238 15.41 2.80 12.12
CA SER A 238 15.34 1.34 11.92
C SER A 238 15.06 1.00 10.45
N GLU A 239 15.58 -0.14 9.99
CA GLU A 239 15.39 -0.61 8.62
C GLU A 239 13.92 -0.69 8.21
N ALA A 240 13.04 -1.13 9.12
CA ALA A 240 11.60 -1.23 8.87
C ALA A 240 10.96 0.14 8.65
N THR A 241 11.34 1.14 9.45
CA THR A 241 10.85 2.53 9.29
C THR A 241 11.40 3.16 8.02
N ARG A 242 12.70 2.99 7.74
CA ARG A 242 13.33 3.48 6.49
C ARG A 242 12.66 2.91 5.26
N THR A 243 12.43 1.59 5.23
CA THR A 243 11.75 0.92 4.10
C THR A 243 10.35 1.47 3.90
N ARG A 244 9.59 1.69 4.98
CA ARG A 244 8.26 2.30 4.90
C ARG A 244 8.33 3.73 4.36
N ALA A 245 9.24 4.56 4.87
CA ALA A 245 9.40 5.94 4.44
C ALA A 245 9.68 6.01 2.93
N LEU A 246 10.67 5.25 2.45
CA LEU A 246 11.01 5.20 1.03
C LEU A 246 9.88 4.64 0.16
N ALA A 247 9.13 3.65 0.65
CA ALA A 247 7.96 3.11 -0.06
C ALA A 247 6.83 4.14 -0.20
N VAL A 248 6.57 4.94 0.84
CA VAL A 248 5.58 6.04 0.77
C VAL A 248 6.04 7.10 -0.23
N VAL A 249 7.31 7.51 -0.19
CA VAL A 249 7.87 8.47 -1.14
C VAL A 249 7.79 7.94 -2.57
N ALA A 250 8.22 6.69 -2.81
CA ALA A 250 8.10 6.06 -4.13
C ALA A 250 6.64 5.99 -4.60
N SER A 251 5.70 5.71 -3.70
CA SER A 251 4.27 5.70 -4.03
C SER A 251 3.72 7.08 -4.38
N LEU A 252 4.17 8.15 -3.73
CA LEU A 252 3.79 9.53 -4.05
C LEU A 252 4.22 9.89 -5.46
N TYR A 253 5.53 9.77 -5.75
CA TYR A 253 6.09 10.14 -7.04
C TYR A 253 5.60 9.23 -8.17
N GLY A 254 5.34 7.95 -7.90
CA GLY A 254 4.67 7.05 -8.83
C GLY A 254 3.27 7.53 -9.18
N TYR A 255 2.44 7.86 -8.17
CA TYR A 255 1.10 8.39 -8.41
C TYR A 255 1.11 9.71 -9.18
N TRP A 256 2.00 10.65 -8.83
CA TRP A 256 2.13 11.91 -9.57
C TRP A 256 2.60 11.71 -11.01
N TYR A 257 3.46 10.74 -11.27
CA TYR A 257 3.88 10.38 -12.62
C TYR A 257 2.74 9.71 -13.41
N ASP A 258 2.09 8.70 -12.85
CA ASP A 258 1.00 7.96 -13.52
C ASP A 258 -0.19 8.87 -13.87
N THR A 259 -0.45 9.91 -13.06
CA THR A 259 -1.50 10.91 -13.29
C THR A 259 -1.05 12.09 -14.16
N GLY A 260 0.20 12.09 -14.62
CA GLY A 260 0.76 13.15 -15.46
C GLY A 260 1.01 14.48 -14.75
N TYR A 261 0.88 14.54 -13.43
CA TYR A 261 1.32 15.69 -12.65
C TYR A 261 2.84 15.91 -12.79
N LEU A 262 3.61 14.82 -12.84
CA LEU A 262 5.03 14.85 -13.18
C LEU A 262 5.28 14.30 -14.59
N HIS A 263 6.19 14.92 -15.34
CA HIS A 263 6.66 14.38 -16.62
C HIS A 263 7.80 13.35 -16.47
N ALA A 264 8.44 13.29 -15.30
CA ALA A 264 9.47 12.33 -14.95
C ALA A 264 9.38 11.90 -13.49
N ASN A 265 9.64 10.62 -13.19
CA ASN A 265 9.63 10.08 -11.83
C ASN A 265 11.04 10.03 -11.20
N PRO A 266 11.42 10.98 -10.32
CA PRO A 266 12.74 10.98 -9.68
C PRO A 266 12.91 9.87 -8.63
N ALA A 267 11.82 9.26 -8.17
CA ALA A 267 11.82 8.19 -7.18
C ALA A 267 11.78 6.78 -7.79
N ALA A 268 11.94 6.66 -9.10
CA ALA A 268 12.01 5.36 -9.78
C ALA A 268 13.11 4.49 -9.15
N GLY A 269 12.72 3.30 -8.67
CA GLY A 269 13.63 2.38 -7.98
C GLY A 269 14.10 2.82 -6.58
N LEU A 270 13.56 3.90 -6.00
CA LEU A 270 13.95 4.40 -4.67
C LEU A 270 13.73 3.34 -3.56
N SER A 271 12.64 2.56 -3.67
CA SER A 271 12.30 1.45 -2.78
C SER A 271 12.85 0.09 -3.23
N ALA A 272 13.51 0.00 -4.39
CA ALA A 272 13.92 -1.29 -4.99
C ALA A 272 15.10 -1.95 -4.27
N GLY A 273 15.62 -1.34 -3.20
CA GLY A 273 16.64 -1.91 -2.32
C GLY A 273 16.09 -2.76 -1.16
N SER A 274 14.77 -2.91 -1.01
CA SER A 274 14.21 -3.87 -0.03
C SER A 274 14.39 -5.27 -0.59
N ARG A 275 15.50 -5.91 -0.22
CA ARG A 275 15.81 -7.33 -0.50
C ARG A 275 14.52 -8.14 -0.41
N THR A 276 14.32 -9.04 -1.37
CA THR A 276 13.50 -10.25 -1.21
C THR A 276 13.62 -10.68 0.25
N ARG A 277 12.50 -10.70 0.98
CA ARG A 277 12.47 -11.06 2.41
C ARG A 277 13.15 -12.42 2.57
N ALA A 278 14.45 -12.42 2.86
CA ALA A 278 15.17 -13.61 3.25
C ALA A 278 14.57 -14.03 4.58
N GLY A 279 13.74 -15.07 4.53
CA GLY A 279 13.08 -15.71 5.65
C GLY A 279 12.56 -14.77 6.74
N PHE A 280 11.33 -14.27 6.60
CA PHE A 280 10.63 -13.73 7.77
C PHE A 280 10.51 -14.83 8.82
N ALA A 281 11.26 -14.72 9.91
CA ALA A 281 10.94 -15.38 11.17
C ALA A 281 10.41 -14.33 12.14
N PRO A 282 9.30 -14.59 12.83
CA PRO A 282 8.87 -13.73 13.91
C PRO A 282 9.91 -13.79 15.05
N THR A 283 10.76 -12.77 15.17
CA THR A 283 11.71 -12.61 16.29
C THR A 283 11.05 -12.15 17.59
N ARG A 284 9.76 -11.81 17.54
CA ARG A 284 8.98 -11.20 18.63
C ARG A 284 7.90 -12.16 19.09
N LEU A 285 8.31 -13.20 19.82
CA LEU A 285 7.46 -14.27 20.35
C LEU A 285 7.51 -14.28 21.89
N ILE A 286 6.37 -14.54 22.52
CA ILE A 286 6.30 -14.81 23.96
C ILE A 286 6.49 -16.32 24.14
N PRO A 287 7.47 -16.78 24.94
CA PRO A 287 7.64 -18.19 25.25
C PRO A 287 6.38 -18.80 25.89
N PRO A 288 6.07 -20.09 25.66
CA PRO A 288 4.91 -20.75 26.26
C PRO A 288 4.86 -20.64 27.79
N ALA A 289 6.00 -20.77 28.47
CA ALA A 289 6.10 -20.62 29.92
C ALA A 289 5.65 -19.23 30.41
N LEU A 290 5.98 -18.17 29.67
CA LEU A 290 5.56 -16.81 30.02
C LEU A 290 4.08 -16.54 29.75
N LEU A 291 3.50 -17.20 28.73
CA LEU A 291 2.04 -17.17 28.54
C LEU A 291 1.34 -17.86 29.71
N ALA A 292 1.83 -19.03 30.10
CA ALA A 292 1.29 -19.78 31.25
C ALA A 292 1.43 -19.00 32.57
N ALA A 293 2.53 -18.27 32.77
CA ALA A 293 2.69 -17.39 33.93
C ALA A 293 1.66 -16.25 33.95
N CYS A 294 1.33 -15.68 32.79
CA CYS A 294 0.26 -14.67 32.69
C CYS A 294 -1.13 -15.28 32.92
N ASP A 295 -1.38 -16.48 32.40
CA ASP A 295 -2.62 -17.24 32.65
C ASP A 295 -2.77 -17.51 34.16
N ALA A 296 -1.73 -18.01 34.81
CA ALA A 296 -1.71 -18.29 36.25
C ALA A 296 -1.91 -17.03 37.11
N TRP A 297 -1.28 -15.90 36.74
CA TRP A 297 -1.44 -14.64 37.46
C TRP A 297 -2.89 -14.13 37.42
N LEU A 298 -3.61 -14.32 36.31
CA LEU A 298 -5.02 -13.92 36.19
C LEU A 298 -5.98 -14.81 36.99
N GLU A 299 -5.61 -16.08 37.21
CA GLU A 299 -6.40 -17.04 37.99
C GLU A 299 -6.03 -17.06 39.48
N ALA A 300 -4.93 -16.39 39.86
CA ALA A 300 -4.44 -16.35 41.24
C ALA A 300 -5.48 -15.77 42.22
N PRO A 301 -5.66 -16.37 43.42
CA PRO A 301 -6.58 -15.85 44.43
C PRO A 301 -6.28 -14.40 44.83
N GLU A 302 -5.01 -14.00 44.83
CA GLU A 302 -4.57 -12.64 45.14
C GLU A 302 -5.08 -11.64 44.11
N PHE A 303 -5.16 -12.02 42.84
CA PHE A 303 -5.75 -11.18 41.80
C PHE A 303 -7.26 -10.98 42.03
N ALA A 304 -7.97 -12.06 42.41
CA ALA A 304 -9.38 -11.95 42.76
C ALA A 304 -9.59 -11.09 44.02
N ALA A 305 -8.80 -11.31 45.07
CA ALA A 305 -8.86 -10.58 46.33
C ALA A 305 -8.58 -9.07 46.13
N ALA A 306 -7.54 -8.72 45.37
CA ALA A 306 -7.19 -7.34 45.06
C ALA A 306 -8.27 -6.59 44.25
N ASN A 307 -9.19 -7.32 43.60
CA ASN A 307 -10.27 -6.75 42.80
C ASN A 307 -11.67 -7.08 43.36
N THR A 308 -11.77 -7.44 44.64
CA THR A 308 -13.06 -7.77 45.29
C THR A 308 -14.07 -6.63 45.15
N THR A 309 -13.60 -5.38 45.25
CA THR A 309 -14.43 -4.17 45.09
C THR A 309 -14.67 -3.76 43.63
N ASN A 310 -14.00 -4.41 42.66
CA ASN A 310 -14.11 -4.11 41.23
C ASN A 310 -14.11 -5.39 40.37
N THR A 311 -15.03 -6.30 40.69
CA THR A 311 -15.17 -7.60 40.01
C THR A 311 -15.32 -7.44 38.49
N LEU A 312 -16.03 -6.39 38.03
CA LEU A 312 -16.21 -6.12 36.61
C LEU A 312 -14.88 -5.79 35.90
N ALA A 313 -13.99 -4.98 36.50
CA ALA A 313 -12.70 -4.67 35.88
C ALA A 313 -11.79 -5.92 35.80
N ALA A 314 -11.81 -6.76 36.84
CA ALA A 314 -11.07 -8.03 36.83
C ALA A 314 -11.57 -8.97 35.71
N GLN A 315 -12.89 -9.16 35.61
CA GLN A 315 -13.47 -9.99 34.56
C GLN A 315 -13.24 -9.40 33.17
N ARG A 316 -13.28 -8.07 33.02
CA ARG A 316 -12.92 -7.40 31.77
C ARG A 316 -11.47 -7.70 31.37
N ARG A 317 -10.54 -7.62 32.32
CA ARG A 317 -9.12 -7.91 32.06
C ARG A 317 -8.92 -9.35 31.62
N ARG A 318 -9.56 -10.31 32.29
CA ARG A 318 -9.57 -11.74 31.89
C ARG A 318 -10.15 -11.92 30.48
N ALA A 319 -11.28 -11.28 30.17
CA ALA A 319 -11.91 -11.34 28.85
C ALA A 319 -11.00 -10.79 27.74
N ILE A 320 -10.37 -9.62 27.96
CA ILE A 320 -9.41 -9.04 27.02
C ILE A 320 -8.24 -9.99 26.77
N TRP A 321 -7.67 -10.55 27.85
CA TRP A 321 -6.58 -11.51 27.75
C TRP A 321 -6.99 -12.76 26.95
N ALA A 322 -8.13 -13.36 27.29
CA ALA A 322 -8.65 -14.56 26.64
C ALA A 322 -8.84 -14.35 25.12
N LEU A 323 -9.38 -13.20 24.71
CA LEU A 323 -9.57 -12.89 23.28
C LEU A 323 -8.24 -12.81 22.53
N TYR A 324 -7.20 -12.18 23.11
CA TYR A 324 -5.88 -12.17 22.48
C TYR A 324 -5.19 -13.54 22.51
N ARG A 325 -5.33 -14.28 23.61
CA ARG A 325 -4.70 -15.59 23.86
C ARG A 325 -5.27 -16.69 22.97
N TYR A 326 -6.58 -16.67 22.71
CA TYR A 326 -7.32 -17.76 22.06
C TYR A 326 -7.96 -17.42 20.71
N ALA A 327 -8.09 -16.13 20.35
CA ALA A 327 -8.65 -15.74 19.03
C ALA A 327 -7.62 -15.11 18.08
N GLY A 328 -6.39 -14.81 18.55
CA GLY A 328 -5.33 -14.27 17.72
C GLY A 328 -5.66 -12.95 17.00
N VAL A 329 -6.61 -12.17 17.54
CA VAL A 329 -7.09 -10.92 16.92
C VAL A 329 -6.02 -9.83 16.93
N ARG A 330 -6.05 -8.93 15.93
CA ARG A 330 -5.25 -7.70 15.95
C ARG A 330 -5.89 -6.68 16.89
N LEU A 331 -5.08 -5.80 17.47
CA LEU A 331 -5.57 -4.71 18.34
C LEU A 331 -6.70 -3.89 17.71
N ALA A 332 -6.56 -3.53 16.44
CA ALA A 332 -7.56 -2.76 15.70
C ALA A 332 -8.81 -3.58 15.32
N GLU A 333 -8.73 -4.92 15.31
CA GLU A 333 -9.87 -5.79 15.01
C GLU A 333 -10.77 -5.98 16.23
N LEU A 334 -10.21 -5.86 17.44
CA LEU A 334 -10.96 -5.99 18.69
C LEU A 334 -11.58 -4.65 19.13
N ALA A 335 -11.12 -3.52 18.60
CA ALA A 335 -11.73 -2.22 18.87
C ALA A 335 -13.08 -2.11 18.13
N TRP A 336 -14.13 -1.74 18.88
CA TRP A 336 -15.47 -1.57 18.34
C TRP A 336 -15.55 -0.44 17.31
N SER A 337 -16.27 -0.71 16.22
CA SER A 337 -16.66 0.25 15.21
C SER A 337 -18.18 0.27 15.06
N THR A 338 -18.79 1.41 15.37
CA THR A 338 -20.23 1.64 15.20
C THR A 338 -20.66 1.58 13.73
N GLU A 339 -19.79 2.01 12.79
CA GLU A 339 -20.10 2.01 11.34
C GLU A 339 -20.41 0.61 10.80
N ILE A 340 -19.69 -0.40 11.28
CA ILE A 340 -19.79 -1.78 10.79
C ILE A 340 -20.33 -2.76 11.83
N ALA A 341 -20.68 -2.29 13.03
CA ALA A 341 -21.15 -3.08 14.17
C ALA A 341 -20.25 -4.31 14.48
N LEU A 342 -18.93 -4.11 14.45
CA LEU A 342 -17.94 -5.16 14.74
C LEU A 342 -16.84 -4.65 15.70
N PRO A 343 -16.21 -5.54 16.49
CA PRO A 343 -16.43 -6.99 16.54
C PRO A 343 -17.73 -7.36 17.24
N ARG A 344 -18.29 -8.54 16.94
CA ARG A 344 -19.45 -9.10 17.65
C ARG A 344 -19.23 -10.55 18.04
N LEU A 345 -19.91 -11.00 19.08
CA LEU A 345 -19.98 -12.39 19.50
C LEU A 345 -21.34 -12.97 19.11
N GLU A 346 -21.36 -14.26 18.80
CA GLU A 346 -22.57 -15.00 18.48
C GLU A 346 -22.46 -16.41 19.06
N ALA A 347 -23.49 -16.86 19.76
CA ALA A 347 -23.59 -18.24 20.24
C ALA A 347 -24.46 -19.04 19.27
N GLU A 348 -23.84 -19.89 18.46
CA GLU A 348 -24.54 -20.74 17.48
C GLU A 348 -25.27 -21.89 18.20
N ALA A 349 -24.68 -22.35 19.30
CA ALA A 349 -25.24 -23.32 20.23
C ALA A 349 -24.65 -23.05 21.62
N PRO A 350 -25.23 -23.58 22.71
CA PRO A 350 -24.68 -23.43 24.05
C PRO A 350 -23.19 -23.81 24.10
N GLY A 351 -22.34 -22.84 24.44
CA GLY A 351 -20.88 -23.03 24.51
C GLY A 351 -20.12 -23.02 23.17
N ARG A 352 -20.79 -22.90 22.02
CA ARG A 352 -20.15 -22.74 20.70
C ARG A 352 -20.26 -21.30 20.25
N TRP A 353 -19.22 -20.52 20.54
CA TRP A 353 -19.22 -19.09 20.24
C TRP A 353 -18.29 -18.78 19.07
N THR A 354 -18.73 -17.86 18.23
CA THR A 354 -17.94 -17.33 17.13
C THR A 354 -17.74 -15.84 17.31
N LEU A 355 -16.47 -15.40 17.20
CA LEU A 355 -16.10 -14.00 17.18
C LEU A 355 -15.99 -13.54 15.73
N TYR A 356 -16.78 -12.53 15.37
CA TYR A 356 -16.71 -11.88 14.07
C TYR A 356 -15.88 -10.60 14.18
N VAL A 357 -14.89 -10.45 13.30
CA VAL A 357 -14.01 -9.28 13.25
C VAL A 357 -13.84 -8.77 11.83
N CYS A 358 -13.49 -7.49 11.71
CA CYS A 358 -13.19 -6.86 10.42
C CYS A 358 -11.71 -6.48 10.34
N GLY A 359 -10.97 -7.16 9.46
CA GLY A 359 -9.54 -6.98 9.27
C GLY A 359 -9.16 -5.93 8.23
N LYS A 360 -7.85 -5.88 7.92
CA LYS A 360 -7.29 -4.96 6.92
C LYS A 360 -8.01 -5.10 5.58
N GLY A 361 -8.42 -3.95 5.01
CA GLY A 361 -9.15 -3.91 3.74
C GLY A 361 -10.65 -4.18 3.86
N ARG A 362 -11.24 -3.99 5.06
CA ARG A 362 -12.65 -4.26 5.37
C ARG A 362 -13.07 -5.72 5.12
N LYS A 363 -12.13 -6.66 5.30
CA LYS A 363 -12.40 -8.10 5.15
C LYS A 363 -12.87 -8.69 6.47
N ALA A 364 -14.12 -9.14 6.50
CA ALA A 364 -14.65 -9.86 7.65
C ALA A 364 -14.02 -11.26 7.76
N ARG A 365 -13.86 -11.76 8.99
CA ARG A 365 -13.61 -13.19 9.25
C ARG A 365 -14.28 -13.63 10.55
N ALA A 366 -14.62 -14.91 10.61
CA ALA A 366 -15.16 -15.59 11.77
C ALA A 366 -14.06 -16.38 12.48
N ILE A 367 -14.06 -16.35 13.80
CA ILE A 367 -13.07 -17.03 14.64
C ILE A 367 -13.84 -17.86 15.68
N PRO A 368 -13.89 -19.19 15.55
CA PRO A 368 -14.45 -20.06 16.57
C PRO A 368 -13.65 -19.92 17.87
N LEU A 369 -14.34 -19.69 18.98
CA LEU A 369 -13.73 -19.52 20.29
C LEU A 369 -13.71 -20.85 21.05
N PRO A 370 -12.55 -21.26 21.60
CA PRO A 370 -12.48 -22.50 22.38
C PRO A 370 -13.13 -22.31 23.75
N VAL A 371 -13.51 -23.43 24.38
CA VAL A 371 -14.20 -23.45 25.69
C VAL A 371 -13.53 -22.57 26.76
N PRO A 372 -12.19 -22.58 26.95
CA PRO A 372 -11.55 -21.71 27.94
C PRO A 372 -11.79 -20.22 27.70
N CYS A 373 -11.90 -19.79 26.43
CA CYS A 373 -12.23 -18.41 26.10
C CYS A 373 -13.69 -18.09 26.38
N VAL A 374 -14.60 -19.00 25.98
CA VAL A 374 -16.05 -18.85 26.20
C VAL A 374 -16.39 -18.75 27.69
N THR A 375 -15.79 -19.60 28.53
CA THR A 375 -16.01 -19.58 29.99
C THR A 375 -15.70 -18.21 30.59
N VAL A 376 -14.56 -17.63 30.22
CA VAL A 376 -14.14 -16.31 30.71
C VAL A 376 -15.06 -15.20 30.18
N LEU A 377 -15.44 -15.26 28.91
CA LEU A 377 -16.33 -14.25 28.32
C LEU A 377 -17.73 -14.31 28.92
N ARG A 378 -18.26 -15.50 29.21
CA ARG A 378 -19.54 -15.68 29.90
C ARG A 378 -19.53 -15.02 31.28
N ALA A 379 -18.48 -15.26 32.07
CA ALA A 379 -18.32 -14.64 33.39
C ALA A 379 -18.25 -13.11 33.30
N TYR A 380 -17.54 -12.57 32.31
CA TYR A 380 -17.49 -11.14 32.05
C TYR A 380 -18.85 -10.54 31.67
N ARG A 381 -19.61 -11.21 30.80
CA ARG A 381 -20.96 -10.77 30.42
C ARG A 381 -21.90 -10.73 31.62
N GLN A 382 -21.89 -11.77 32.44
CA GLN A 382 -22.67 -11.83 33.68
C GLN A 382 -22.30 -10.72 34.66
N ALA A 383 -21.00 -10.48 34.89
CA ALA A 383 -20.53 -9.38 35.73
C ALA A 383 -20.93 -7.99 35.20
N ARG A 384 -21.25 -7.89 33.91
CA ARG A 384 -21.76 -6.67 33.26
C ARG A 384 -23.29 -6.56 33.28
N GLY A 385 -23.99 -7.59 33.73
CA GLY A 385 -25.46 -7.66 33.65
C GLY A 385 -25.99 -7.98 32.26
N LEU A 386 -25.17 -8.55 31.37
CA LEU A 386 -25.59 -9.02 30.05
C LEU A 386 -26.00 -10.50 30.09
N PRO A 387 -26.82 -10.97 29.14
CA PRO A 387 -27.11 -12.40 29.00
C PRO A 387 -25.82 -13.22 28.90
N SER A 388 -25.80 -14.36 29.57
CA SER A 388 -24.64 -15.26 29.63
C SER A 388 -24.23 -15.74 28.23
N GLU A 389 -25.20 -16.07 27.39
CA GLU A 389 -25.02 -16.38 25.97
C GLU A 389 -25.32 -15.14 25.11
N PRO A 390 -24.43 -14.74 24.18
CA PRO A 390 -24.69 -13.63 23.25
C PRO A 390 -25.79 -14.00 22.26
N PRO A 391 -26.86 -13.19 22.15
CA PRO A 391 -27.92 -13.44 21.19
C PRO A 391 -27.41 -13.25 19.75
N ALA A 392 -28.13 -13.86 18.80
CA ALA A 392 -27.87 -13.65 17.39
C ALA A 392 -27.94 -12.16 17.03
N HIS A 393 -26.99 -11.70 16.21
CA HIS A 393 -26.91 -10.32 15.72
C HIS A 393 -26.82 -9.23 16.81
N GLU A 394 -26.29 -9.56 17.99
CA GLU A 394 -26.03 -8.57 19.05
C GLU A 394 -25.14 -7.42 18.52
N ALA A 395 -25.65 -6.19 18.60
CA ALA A 395 -24.95 -4.98 18.16
C ALA A 395 -24.37 -4.19 19.34
N LEU A 396 -23.68 -4.90 20.24
CA LEU A 396 -23.03 -4.32 21.42
C LEU A 396 -21.50 -4.49 21.35
N PRO A 397 -20.73 -3.56 21.94
CA PRO A 397 -19.30 -3.73 22.08
C PRO A 397 -18.94 -5.03 22.82
N VAL A 398 -18.04 -5.83 22.27
CA VAL A 398 -17.56 -7.05 22.95
C VAL A 398 -16.88 -6.73 24.28
N ILE A 399 -16.12 -5.63 24.34
CA ILE A 399 -15.44 -5.16 25.54
C ILE A 399 -15.84 -3.70 25.81
N HIS A 400 -16.27 -3.44 27.03
CA HIS A 400 -16.74 -2.13 27.45
C HIS A 400 -15.74 -1.40 28.35
N GLY A 401 -15.71 -0.08 28.23
CA GLY A 401 -15.07 0.85 29.14
C GLY A 401 -15.83 1.00 30.46
N ASN A 402 -15.29 1.87 31.31
CA ASN A 402 -15.82 2.08 32.66
C ASN A 402 -17.21 2.74 32.66
N LYS A 403 -17.54 3.56 31.64
CA LYS A 403 -18.81 4.31 31.59
C LYS A 403 -19.89 3.64 30.76
N GLY A 404 -19.68 2.43 30.23
CA GLY A 404 -20.65 1.80 29.33
C GLY A 404 -20.21 1.74 27.88
N GLU A 405 -19.32 2.62 27.47
CA GLU A 405 -18.86 2.80 26.10
C GLU A 405 -17.97 1.65 25.62
N ALA A 406 -17.71 1.58 24.32
CA ALA A 406 -16.77 0.59 23.80
C ALA A 406 -15.32 0.91 24.20
N LEU A 407 -14.59 -0.10 24.71
CA LEU A 407 -13.18 0.07 25.02
C LEU A 407 -12.34 0.13 23.74
N GLN A 408 -11.71 1.28 23.50
CA GLN A 408 -10.93 1.52 22.28
C GLN A 408 -9.52 0.93 22.35
N SER A 409 -8.82 0.92 21.20
CA SER A 409 -7.48 0.34 21.04
C SER A 409 -6.48 0.75 22.14
N ALA A 410 -6.48 2.01 22.58
CA ALA A 410 -5.58 2.47 23.64
C ALA A 410 -5.89 1.84 25.01
N GLY A 411 -7.17 1.60 25.32
CA GLY A 411 -7.60 0.90 26.53
C GLY A 411 -7.23 -0.58 26.48
N LEU A 412 -7.53 -1.26 25.38
CA LEU A 412 -7.16 -2.66 25.15
C LEU A 412 -5.65 -2.88 25.28
N TYR A 413 -4.84 -1.98 24.69
CA TYR A 413 -3.38 -2.03 24.78
C TYR A 413 -2.91 -1.89 26.23
N ARG A 414 -3.47 -0.94 26.99
CA ARG A 414 -3.11 -0.71 28.39
C ARG A 414 -3.43 -1.91 29.29
N GLU A 415 -4.57 -2.55 29.11
CA GLU A 415 -4.96 -3.73 29.90
C GLU A 415 -3.98 -4.89 29.69
N VAL A 416 -3.61 -5.19 28.43
CA VAL A 416 -2.61 -6.22 28.13
C VAL A 416 -1.22 -5.84 28.68
N LYS A 417 -0.82 -4.58 28.54
CA LYS A 417 0.46 -4.10 29.11
C LYS A 417 0.49 -4.18 30.62
N ALA A 418 -0.62 -3.95 31.30
CA ALA A 418 -0.71 -4.05 32.75
C ALA A 418 -0.51 -5.50 33.22
N ILE A 419 -1.04 -6.50 32.51
CA ILE A 419 -0.80 -7.92 32.80
C ILE A 419 0.70 -8.23 32.65
N PHE A 420 1.30 -7.86 31.51
CA PHE A 420 2.74 -8.10 31.29
C PHE A 420 3.62 -7.42 32.34
N ALA A 421 3.29 -6.19 32.75
CA ALA A 421 4.03 -5.48 33.78
C ALA A 421 3.94 -6.19 35.12
N ALA A 422 2.74 -6.57 35.57
CA ALA A 422 2.55 -7.24 36.85
C ALA A 422 3.28 -8.59 36.94
N VAL A 423 3.23 -9.39 35.87
CA VAL A 423 3.96 -10.66 35.80
C VAL A 423 5.48 -10.41 35.75
N ALA A 424 5.93 -9.41 34.98
CA ALA A 424 7.34 -9.05 34.94
C ALA A 424 7.87 -8.56 36.29
N ASP A 425 7.07 -7.82 37.07
CA ASP A 425 7.43 -7.38 38.42
C ASP A 425 7.68 -8.59 39.34
N GLY A 426 6.82 -9.61 39.28
CA GLY A 426 6.99 -10.86 40.04
C GLY A 426 8.22 -11.69 39.61
N LEU A 427 8.60 -11.62 38.34
CA LEU A 427 9.78 -12.32 37.80
C LEU A 427 11.10 -11.55 37.98
N GLN A 428 11.05 -10.25 38.25
CA GLN A 428 12.22 -9.35 38.17
C GLN A 428 13.43 -9.83 38.99
N ALA A 429 13.19 -10.39 40.18
CA ALA A 429 14.25 -10.86 41.07
C ALA A 429 14.84 -12.23 40.69
N ARG A 430 14.04 -13.11 40.06
CA ARG A 430 14.43 -14.49 39.75
C ARG A 430 14.89 -14.67 38.31
N GLU A 431 14.22 -13.99 37.38
CA GLU A 431 14.34 -14.18 35.93
C GLU A 431 14.32 -12.82 35.20
N PRO A 432 15.32 -11.94 35.44
CA PRO A 432 15.31 -10.55 34.95
C PRO A 432 15.25 -10.43 33.43
N ALA A 433 15.83 -11.39 32.69
CA ALA A 433 15.75 -11.43 31.22
C ALA A 433 14.32 -11.66 30.72
N GLN A 434 13.56 -12.52 31.40
CA GLN A 434 12.17 -12.80 31.03
C GLN A 434 11.24 -11.65 31.42
N ALA A 435 11.49 -11.02 32.58
CA ALA A 435 10.83 -9.79 32.97
C ALA A 435 11.01 -8.68 31.92
N LEU A 436 12.23 -8.47 31.44
CA LEU A 436 12.53 -7.49 30.38
C LEU A 436 11.78 -7.82 29.08
N LEU A 437 11.73 -9.09 28.68
CA LEU A 437 10.99 -9.53 27.49
C LEU A 437 9.49 -9.19 27.60
N LEU A 438 8.85 -9.51 28.74
CA LEU A 438 7.44 -9.17 28.97
C LEU A 438 7.20 -7.65 28.98
N ARG A 439 8.11 -6.87 29.57
CA ARG A 439 8.03 -5.40 29.53
C ARG A 439 8.13 -4.85 28.12
N ALA A 440 8.86 -5.50 27.21
CA ALA A 440 8.92 -5.12 25.80
C ALA A 440 7.73 -5.63 24.96
N ALA A 441 7.06 -6.70 25.41
CA ALA A 441 5.97 -7.33 24.68
C ALA A 441 4.76 -6.39 24.48
N SER A 442 4.06 -6.59 23.37
CA SER A 442 2.84 -5.86 23.01
C SER A 442 1.71 -6.83 22.63
N PRO A 443 0.44 -6.38 22.53
CA PRO A 443 -0.66 -7.27 22.15
C PRO A 443 -0.43 -8.03 20.84
N HIS A 444 0.37 -7.47 19.92
CA HIS A 444 0.69 -8.15 18.66
C HIS A 444 1.53 -9.43 18.87
N TRP A 445 2.32 -9.50 19.95
CA TRP A 445 3.09 -10.70 20.29
C TRP A 445 2.19 -11.86 20.70
N LEU A 446 1.02 -11.59 21.31
CA LEU A 446 0.02 -12.63 21.62
C LEU A 446 -0.56 -13.24 20.35
N ARG A 447 -0.74 -12.43 19.29
CA ARG A 447 -1.12 -12.96 17.98
C ARG A 447 -0.03 -13.83 17.36
N HIS A 448 1.25 -13.47 17.52
CA HIS A 448 2.36 -14.33 17.11
C HIS A 448 2.38 -15.64 17.89
N ALA A 449 2.13 -15.59 19.21
CA ALA A 449 1.98 -16.77 20.04
C ALA A 449 0.82 -17.66 19.58
N TYR A 450 -0.36 -17.10 19.34
CA TYR A 450 -1.50 -17.85 18.79
C TYR A 450 -1.17 -18.52 17.44
N ALA A 451 -0.53 -17.78 16.52
CA ALA A 451 -0.10 -18.33 15.24
C ALA A 451 0.90 -19.48 15.39
N ARG A 452 1.86 -19.36 16.31
CA ARG A 452 2.79 -20.44 16.67
C ARG A 452 2.05 -21.63 17.25
N THR A 453 1.12 -21.42 18.17
CA THR A 453 0.35 -22.51 18.79
C THR A 453 -0.45 -23.29 17.76
N LEU A 454 -1.09 -22.61 16.80
CA LEU A 454 -1.75 -23.31 15.70
C LEU A 454 -0.76 -24.09 14.81
N VAL A 455 0.29 -23.43 14.31
CA VAL A 455 1.13 -23.97 13.24
C VAL A 455 2.21 -24.94 13.75
N VAL A 456 2.83 -24.62 14.88
CA VAL A 456 3.97 -25.37 15.44
C VAL A 456 3.49 -26.36 16.49
N ASP A 457 2.73 -25.89 17.48
CA ASP A 457 2.39 -26.71 18.65
C ASP A 457 1.28 -27.73 18.32
N HIS A 458 0.33 -27.37 17.43
CA HIS A 458 -0.81 -28.22 17.04
C HIS A 458 -0.84 -28.60 15.56
N GLN A 459 0.18 -28.21 14.77
CA GLN A 459 0.34 -28.62 13.36
C GLN A 459 -0.90 -28.39 12.49
N VAL A 460 -1.66 -27.34 12.78
CA VAL A 460 -2.88 -26.99 12.04
C VAL A 460 -2.51 -26.72 10.58
N PRO A 461 -3.25 -27.29 9.60
CA PRO A 461 -2.98 -27.07 8.18
C PRO A 461 -2.88 -25.59 7.84
N LEU A 462 -1.84 -25.21 7.08
CA LEU A 462 -1.55 -23.80 6.78
C LEU A 462 -2.74 -23.02 6.20
N PRO A 463 -3.60 -23.58 5.33
CA PRO A 463 -4.81 -22.87 4.87
C PRO A 463 -5.80 -22.55 6.00
N ALA A 464 -6.02 -23.49 6.94
CA ALA A 464 -6.89 -23.28 8.08
C ALA A 464 -6.30 -22.23 9.04
N ALA A 465 -5.01 -22.32 9.34
CA ALA A 465 -4.32 -21.32 10.15
C ALA A 465 -4.33 -19.93 9.49
N GLN A 466 -4.18 -19.87 8.16
CA GLN A 466 -4.29 -18.62 7.38
C GLN A 466 -5.69 -18.00 7.49
N ALA A 467 -6.75 -18.82 7.42
CA ALA A 467 -8.13 -18.36 7.53
C ALA A 467 -8.42 -17.77 8.92
N LEU A 468 -8.05 -18.49 9.99
CA LEU A 468 -8.20 -18.03 11.39
C LEU A 468 -7.43 -16.73 11.66
N LEU A 469 -6.19 -16.65 11.16
CA LEU A 469 -5.37 -15.45 11.28
C LEU A 469 -5.88 -14.32 10.36
N GLY A 470 -6.55 -14.60 9.25
CA GLY A 470 -6.90 -13.60 8.25
C GLY A 470 -5.66 -13.00 7.57
N HIS A 471 -4.74 -13.87 7.13
CA HIS A 471 -3.59 -13.47 6.31
C HIS A 471 -3.97 -13.45 4.83
N ALA A 472 -3.51 -12.44 4.09
CA ALA A 472 -3.75 -12.33 2.66
C ALA A 472 -2.93 -13.31 1.81
N SER A 473 -1.86 -13.88 2.38
CA SER A 473 -0.99 -14.85 1.73
C SER A 473 -0.59 -15.95 2.70
N VAL A 474 -0.64 -17.20 2.24
CA VAL A 474 -0.16 -18.39 2.96
C VAL A 474 1.30 -18.23 3.36
N GLN A 475 2.14 -17.55 2.57
CA GLN A 475 3.55 -17.32 2.89
C GLN A 475 3.74 -16.60 4.24
N THR A 476 2.79 -15.74 4.64
CA THR A 476 2.86 -15.07 5.94
C THR A 476 2.60 -16.04 7.10
N THR A 477 1.82 -17.09 6.86
CA THR A 477 1.55 -18.17 7.82
C THR A 477 2.66 -19.22 7.79
N ALA A 478 3.19 -19.56 6.61
CA ALA A 478 4.31 -20.49 6.45
C ALA A 478 5.57 -20.03 7.18
N ALA A 479 5.73 -18.73 7.41
CA ALA A 479 6.83 -18.18 8.21
C ALA A 479 6.93 -18.72 9.66
N TYR A 480 5.82 -19.22 10.22
CA TYR A 480 5.84 -19.86 11.55
C TYR A 480 6.24 -21.34 11.48
N ALA A 481 6.07 -21.98 10.31
CA ALA A 481 6.38 -23.38 10.09
C ALA A 481 7.88 -23.62 9.82
N ARG A 482 8.78 -22.91 10.50
CA ARG A 482 10.21 -23.20 10.41
C ARG A 482 10.47 -24.53 11.10
N THR A 483 10.44 -25.59 10.31
CA THR A 483 10.76 -26.94 10.72
C THR A 483 12.28 -27.08 10.77
N ASP A 484 12.84 -27.39 11.94
CA ASP A 484 14.23 -27.85 12.01
C ASP A 484 14.33 -29.30 11.51
N LEU A 485 15.55 -29.78 11.28
CA LEU A 485 15.78 -31.12 10.73
C LEU A 485 15.25 -32.22 11.66
N THR A 486 15.26 -31.98 12.98
CA THR A 486 14.74 -32.91 14.00
C THR A 486 13.23 -33.07 13.88
N GLN A 487 12.51 -31.97 13.68
CA GLN A 487 11.07 -32.00 13.43
C GLN A 487 10.74 -32.64 12.08
N LEU A 488 11.51 -32.36 11.03
CA LEU A 488 11.34 -33.01 9.73
C LEU A 488 11.51 -34.53 9.85
N ARG A 489 12.52 -34.97 10.61
CA ARG A 489 12.76 -36.39 10.91
C ARG A 489 11.56 -37.02 11.61
N ALA A 490 11.06 -36.39 12.68
CA ALA A 490 9.90 -36.87 13.41
C ALA A 490 8.63 -36.94 12.53
N PHE A 491 8.43 -35.99 11.61
CA PHE A 491 7.33 -36.05 10.65
C PHE A 491 7.47 -37.24 9.69
N VAL A 492 8.65 -37.43 9.11
CA VAL A 492 8.93 -38.56 8.20
C VAL A 492 8.73 -39.88 8.95
N ASP A 493 9.35 -40.02 10.12
CA ASP A 493 9.25 -41.23 10.94
C ASP A 493 7.79 -41.53 11.32
N ALA A 494 6.99 -40.53 11.71
CA ALA A 494 5.57 -40.72 12.03
C ALA A 494 4.69 -41.00 10.80
N THR A 495 5.04 -40.48 9.63
CA THR A 495 4.25 -40.68 8.40
C THR A 495 4.42 -42.09 7.85
N PHE A 496 5.61 -42.67 7.99
CA PHE A 496 5.95 -44.00 7.48
C PHE A 496 6.13 -45.03 8.61
N ALA A 497 5.68 -44.72 9.84
CA ALA A 497 5.79 -45.62 11.00
C ALA A 497 5.06 -46.96 10.79
N ASP A 498 3.96 -46.93 10.02
CA ASP A 498 3.12 -48.10 9.73
C ASP A 498 3.48 -48.79 8.40
N ASP A 499 4.50 -48.30 7.67
CA ASP A 499 4.98 -48.88 6.40
C ASP A 499 6.22 -49.79 6.58
N GLY A 500 6.47 -50.26 7.80
CA GLY A 500 7.47 -51.30 8.06
C GLY A 500 7.00 -52.70 7.58
N PRO A 501 7.93 -53.57 7.12
CA PRO A 501 7.60 -54.88 6.55
C PRO A 501 6.86 -55.83 7.50
#